data_AF-A0A5C9CSB5-F1
#
_entry.id   AF-A0A5C9CSB5-F1
#
_cell.length_a   1.000
_cell.length_b   1.000
_cell.length_c   1.000
_cell.angle_alpha   90.00
_cell.angle_beta   90.00
_cell.angle_gamma   90.00
#
_symmetry.space_group_name_H-M   'P 1'
#
loop_
_entity.id
_entity.type
_entity.pdbx_description
1 polymer ?
#
loop_
_entity_poly.entity_id
_entity_poly.type
_entity_poly.pdbx_seq_one_letter_code
_entity_poly.pdbx_strand_id
1 'polypeptide(L)' 'MCDGVAAGMGIGLIRLKLAQPWLDNGSLVRLGASPVFTSSVPSPHAHYLCWRTGMMERWECMAFADWLRQSVQ' A
#
# COMPACT_ATOMS: atom_id res chain seq x y z
N MET A 1 6.88 4.76 -8.57
CA MET A 1 7.70 3.51 -8.48
C MET A 1 7.05 2.39 -9.28
N CYS A 2 5.76 2.08 -9.09
CA CYS A 2 5.04 1.11 -9.93
C CYS A 2 5.14 1.41 -11.42
N ASP A 3 4.94 2.67 -11.83
CA ASP A 3 5.02 3.08 -13.24
C ASP A 3 6.39 2.82 -13.87
N GLY A 4 7.46 3.00 -13.10
CA GLY A 4 8.80 2.80 -13.61
C GLY A 4 9.12 1.33 -13.85
N VAL A 5 8.69 0.46 -12.94
CA VAL A 5 8.81 -0.99 -13.10
C VAL A 5 7.91 -1.47 -14.25
N ALA A 6 6.69 -0.95 -14.35
CA ALA A 6 5.76 -1.27 -15.45
C ALA A 6 6.27 -0.81 -16.82
N ALA A 7 7.05 0.28 -16.88
CA ALA A 7 7.74 0.74 -18.09
C ALA A 7 8.99 -0.09 -18.44
N GLY A 8 9.30 -1.16 -17.68
CA GLY A 8 10.45 -2.02 -17.95
C GLY A 8 11.79 -1.47 -17.44
N MET A 9 11.79 -0.45 -16.56
CA MET A 9 13.03 0.12 -16.02
C MET A 9 13.71 -0.74 -14.95
N GLY A 10 13.24 -1.97 -14.72
CA GLY A 10 13.88 -2.95 -13.83
C GLY A 10 12.89 -3.62 -12.89
N ILE A 11 13.37 -3.99 -11.70
CA ILE A 11 12.64 -4.73 -10.66
C ILE A 11 12.54 -3.84 -9.42
N GLY A 12 11.40 -3.91 -8.69
CA GLY A 12 11.20 -3.11 -7.48
C GLY A 12 10.44 -3.83 -6.36
N LEU A 13 10.74 -3.45 -5.12
CA LEU A 13 9.94 -3.81 -3.95
C LEU A 13 8.74 -2.86 -3.87
N ILE A 14 7.53 -3.40 -4.01
CA ILE A 14 6.30 -2.61 -4.09
C ILE A 14 5.30 -3.14 -3.05
N ARG A 15 4.56 -2.23 -2.41
CA ARG A 15 3.40 -2.59 -1.59
C ARG A 15 2.32 -3.21 -2.48
N LEU A 16 1.98 -4.47 -2.24
CA LEU A 16 1.09 -5.24 -3.11
C LEU A 16 -0.26 -4.56 -3.38
N LYS A 17 -0.89 -3.97 -2.35
CA LYS A 17 -2.15 -3.24 -2.52
C LYS A 17 -2.05 -2.05 -3.47
N LEU A 18 -0.92 -1.34 -3.43
CA LEU A 18 -0.69 -0.23 -4.35
C LEU A 18 -0.45 -0.76 -5.76
N ALA A 19 0.20 -1.92 -5.91
CA ALA A 19 0.51 -2.52 -7.20
C ALA A 19 -0.69 -3.26 -7.83
N GLN A 20 -1.80 -3.44 -7.12
CA GLN A 20 -2.94 -4.26 -7.55
C GLN A 20 -3.41 -3.95 -8.99
N PRO A 21 -3.61 -2.68 -9.40
CA PRO A 21 -4.06 -2.38 -10.77
C PRO A 21 -3.08 -2.83 -11.85
N TRP A 22 -1.77 -2.78 -11.56
CA TRP A 22 -0.73 -3.22 -12.50
C TRP A 22 -0.54 -4.74 -12.51
N LEU A 23 -0.84 -5.42 -11.40
CA LEU A 23 -0.84 -6.88 -11.35
C LEU A 23 -2.04 -7.43 -12.12
N ASP A 24 -3.21 -6.82 -11.95
CA ASP A 24 -4.45 -7.26 -12.59
C ASP A 24 -4.42 -7.04 -14.11
N ASN A 25 -3.81 -5.94 -14.57
CA ASN A 25 -3.67 -5.68 -16.00
C ASN A 25 -2.45 -6.38 -16.65
N GLY A 26 -1.63 -7.09 -15.87
CA GLY A 26 -0.45 -7.81 -16.32
C GLY A 26 0.80 -6.95 -16.63
N SER A 27 0.77 -5.66 -16.33
CA SER A 27 1.95 -4.77 -16.50
C SER A 27 3.02 -5.00 -15.44
N LEU A 28 2.66 -5.64 -14.32
CA LEU A 28 3.58 -6.15 -13.31
C LEU A 28 3.34 -7.64 -13.08
N VAL A 29 4.43 -8.35 -12.80
CA VAL A 29 4.40 -9.76 -12.43
C VAL A 29 5.26 -10.01 -11.20
N ARG A 30 4.90 -11.02 -10.41
CA ARG A 30 5.71 -11.48 -9.28
C ARG A 30 6.89 -12.30 -9.82
N LEU A 31 8.10 -12.01 -9.35
CA LEU A 31 9.35 -12.60 -9.86
C LEU A 31 9.46 -14.13 -9.66
N GLY A 32 8.71 -14.70 -8.74
CA GLY A 32 8.69 -16.16 -8.52
C GLY A 32 8.09 -16.58 -7.17
N ALA A 33 8.11 -17.89 -6.94
CA ALA A 33 7.56 -18.54 -5.74
C ALA A 33 8.63 -18.93 -4.69
N SER A 34 9.90 -18.62 -4.94
CA SER A 34 10.96 -18.84 -3.95
C SER A 34 10.71 -18.01 -2.69
N PRO A 35 11.06 -18.50 -1.48
CA PRO A 35 10.87 -17.78 -0.22
C PRO A 35 11.44 -16.35 -0.24
N VAL A 36 12.53 -16.14 -0.98
CA VAL A 36 13.17 -14.82 -1.14
C VAL A 36 12.24 -13.80 -1.79
N PHE A 37 11.35 -14.23 -2.70
CA PHE A 37 10.42 -13.35 -3.42
C PHE A 37 9.04 -13.26 -2.76
N THR A 38 8.67 -14.24 -1.94
CA THR A 38 7.35 -14.29 -1.27
C THR A 38 7.35 -13.67 0.13
N SER A 39 8.53 -13.46 0.74
CA SER A 39 8.63 -12.88 2.07
C SER A 39 8.23 -11.40 2.09
N SER A 40 7.28 -11.05 2.98
CA SER A 40 6.90 -9.65 3.21
C SER A 40 7.93 -8.97 4.10
N VAL A 41 8.59 -7.93 3.56
CA VAL A 41 9.54 -7.12 4.33
C VAL A 41 8.80 -5.94 4.96
N PRO A 42 8.94 -5.70 6.28
CA PRO A 42 8.32 -4.54 6.92
C PRO A 42 8.89 -3.25 6.31
N SER A 43 8.00 -2.35 5.92
CA SER A 43 8.40 -1.04 5.42
C SER A 43 8.74 -0.11 6.60
N PRO A 44 9.90 0.58 6.57
CA PRO A 44 10.23 1.58 7.58
C PRO A 44 9.34 2.84 7.48
N HIS A 45 8.57 2.99 6.38
CA HIS A 45 7.70 4.12 6.15
C HIS A 45 6.25 3.76 6.51
N ALA A 46 5.89 3.97 7.77
CA ALA A 46 4.51 3.85 8.23
C ALA A 46 3.64 5.00 7.70
N HIS A 47 2.36 4.73 7.50
CA HIS A 47 1.38 5.74 7.08
C HIS A 47 0.67 6.25 8.33
N TYR A 48 0.70 7.57 8.55
CA TYR A 48 0.06 8.21 9.68
C TYR A 48 -1.11 9.06 9.20
N LEU A 49 -2.27 8.88 9.84
CA LEU A 49 -3.35 9.85 9.73
C LEU A 49 -3.07 10.94 10.77
N CYS A 50 -2.92 12.19 10.32
CA CYS A 50 -2.59 13.32 11.17
C CYS A 50 -3.77 14.30 11.23
N TRP A 51 -4.07 14.82 12.42
CA TRP A 51 -5.15 15.79 12.64
C TRP A 51 -4.79 16.75 13.77
N ARG A 52 -5.53 17.86 13.85
CA ARG A 52 -5.45 18.80 14.97
C ARG A 52 -6.15 18.23 16.21
N THR A 53 -5.60 18.48 17.39
CA THR A 53 -6.22 18.13 18.68
C THR A 53 -7.69 18.55 18.73
N GLY A 54 -8.55 17.67 19.28
CA GLY A 54 -10.00 17.86 19.34
C GLY A 54 -10.77 17.41 18.10
N MET A 55 -10.12 17.12 16.96
CA MET A 55 -10.87 16.66 15.77
C MET A 55 -11.57 15.31 15.97
N MET A 56 -11.03 14.43 16.83
CA MET A 56 -11.68 13.15 17.14
C MET A 56 -12.88 13.26 18.09
N GLU A 57 -13.23 14.45 18.59
CA GLU A 57 -14.47 14.66 19.35
C GLU A 57 -15.69 14.74 18.42
N ARG A 58 -15.46 14.99 17.13
CA ARG A 58 -16.50 15.00 16.10
C ARG A 58 -16.73 13.58 15.62
N TRP A 59 -17.97 13.11 15.72
CA TRP A 59 -18.34 11.75 15.35
C TRP A 59 -18.04 11.47 13.86
N GLU A 60 -18.11 12.48 12.99
CA GLU A 60 -17.77 12.36 11.56
C GLU A 60 -16.30 11.99 11.36
N CYS A 61 -15.40 12.60 12.13
CA CYS A 61 -13.98 12.34 12.05
C CYS A 61 -13.61 10.96 12.61
N MET A 62 -14.28 10.54 13.70
CA MET A 62 -14.10 9.18 14.22
C MET A 62 -14.59 8.14 13.22
N ALA A 63 -15.80 8.32 12.68
CA ALA A 63 -16.37 7.42 11.67
C ALA A 63 -15.47 7.31 10.44
N PHE A 64 -14.91 8.44 9.98
CA PHE A 64 -13.94 8.44 8.89
C PHE A 64 -12.67 7.68 9.23
N ALA A 65 -12.11 7.87 10.43
CA ALA A 65 -10.89 7.19 10.84
C ALA A 65 -11.08 5.67 11.03
N ASP A 66 -12.26 5.24 11.48
CA ASP A 66 -12.64 3.84 11.58
C ASP A 66 -12.83 3.22 10.19
N TRP A 67 -13.56 3.90 9.31
CA TRP A 67 -13.73 3.49 7.92
C TRP A 67 -12.39 3.39 7.19
N LEU A 68 -11.51 4.38 7.38
CA LEU A 68 -10.19 4.40 6.75
C LEU A 68 -9.37 3.19 7.19
N ARG A 69 -9.32 2.91 8.50
CA ARG A 69 -8.62 1.73 9.05
C ARG A 69 -9.11 0.43 8.42
N GLN A 70 -10.42 0.27 8.24
CA GLN A 70 -11.00 -0.90 7.58
C GLN A 70 -10.68 -0.96 6.08
N SER A 71 -10.59 0.18 5.41
CA SER A 71 -10.37 0.26 3.96
C SER A 71 -8.90 0.06 3.55
N VAL A 72 -7.95 0.37 4.44
CA VAL A 72 -6.51 0.17 4.18
C VAL A 72 -5.93 -1.11 4.78
N GLN A 73 -6.68 -1.84 5.62
CA GLN A 73 -6.30 -3.16 6.17
C GLN A 73 -6.39 -4.28 5.14
#